data_AF-A0A5J4PC69-F1
#
_entry.id   AF-A0A5J4PC69-F1
#
_cell.length_a   1.000
_cell.length_b   1.000
_cell.length_c   1.000
_cell.angle_alpha   90.00
_cell.angle_beta   90.00
_cell.angle_gamma   90.00
#
_symmetry.space_group_name_H-M   'P 1'
#
loop_
_entity.id
_entity.type
_entity.pdbx_description
1 polymer ?
#
loop_
_entity_poly.entity_id
_entity_poly.type
_entity_poly.pdbx_seq_one_letter_code
_entity_poly.pdbx_strand_id
1 'polypeptide(L)' 'SFLTDREVSERLKVSKRTLQDYRTEGKIPYIHLGGKILYRESDVQKMLDKNYCSAFE' A
#
# COMPACT_ATOMS: atom_id res chain seq x y z
N SER A 1 4.41 11.01 -5.99
CA SER A 1 5.71 10.70 -5.34
C SER A 1 5.84 9.21 -5.04
N PHE A 2 7.01 8.75 -4.53
CA PHE A 2 7.19 7.38 -4.04
C PHE A 2 7.19 7.36 -2.52
N LEU A 3 6.52 6.36 -1.93
CA LEU A 3 6.37 6.18 -0.50
C LEU A 3 7.19 4.97 -0.04
N THR A 4 7.66 5.02 1.20
CA THR A 4 8.34 3.90 1.88
C THR A 4 7.33 3.07 2.67
N ASP A 5 7.76 1.94 3.25
CA ASP A 5 6.88 1.11 4.08
C ASP A 5 6.27 1.92 5.25
N ARG A 6 7.07 2.77 5.87
CA ARG A 6 6.65 3.64 6.97
C ARG A 6 5.55 4.60 6.51
N GLU A 7 5.82 5.36 5.45
CA GLU A 7 4.88 6.34 4.89
C GLU A 7 3.53 5.69 4.52
N VAL A 8 3.58 4.52 3.89
CA VAL A 8 2.37 3.77 3.54
C VAL A 8 1.66 3.24 4.77
N SER A 9 2.38 2.74 5.77
CA SER A 9 1.77 2.27 7.02
C SER A 9 1.04 3.39 7.76
N GLU A 10 1.60 4.61 7.77
CA GLU A 10 0.99 5.78 8.41
C GLU A 10 -0.23 6.27 7.62
N ARG A 11 -0.16 6.28 6.28
CA ARG A 11 -1.31 6.63 5.44
C ARG A 11 -2.48 5.67 5.55
N LEU A 12 -2.18 4.37 5.48
CA LEU A 12 -3.21 3.33 5.57
C LEU A 12 -3.67 3.12 7.01
N LYS A 13 -2.98 3.70 8.00
CA LYS A 13 -3.18 3.45 9.44
C LYS A 13 -3.17 1.95 9.77
N VAL A 14 -2.32 1.20 9.07
CA VAL A 14 -2.19 -0.24 9.27
C VAL A 14 -0.87 -0.57 9.94
N SER A 15 -0.86 -1.70 10.64
CA SER A 15 0.37 -2.22 11.23
C SER A 15 1.32 -2.74 10.15
N LYS A 16 2.63 -2.74 10.44
CA LYS A 16 3.65 -3.34 9.56
C LYS A 16 3.33 -4.78 9.18
N ARG A 17 2.67 -5.53 10.08
CA ARG A 17 2.21 -6.90 9.82
C ARG A 17 1.16 -6.94 8.70
N THR A 18 0.12 -6.12 8.81
CA THR A 18 -0.90 -5.97 7.76
C THR A 18 -0.27 -5.52 6.44
N LEU A 19 0.72 -4.62 6.46
CA LEU A 19 1.43 -4.19 5.26
C LEU A 19 2.29 -5.31 4.63
N GLN A 20 2.77 -6.27 5.42
CA GLN A 20 3.39 -7.48 4.90
C GLN A 20 2.34 -8.40 4.28
N ASP A 21 1.23 -8.66 4.97
CA ASP A 21 0.13 -9.46 4.43
C ASP A 21 -0.38 -8.88 3.10
N TYR A 22 -0.57 -7.56 2.99
CA TYR A 22 -0.97 -6.92 1.73
C TYR A 22 0.03 -7.09 0.59
N ARG A 23 1.33 -7.18 0.90
CA ARG A 23 2.36 -7.50 -0.10
C ARG A 23 2.31 -8.96 -0.52
N THR A 24 2.16 -9.86 0.45
CA THR A 24 2.08 -11.31 0.23
C THR A 24 0.82 -11.68 -0.56
N GLU A 25 -0.31 -11.06 -0.23
CA GLU A 25 -1.59 -11.22 -0.92
C GLU A 25 -1.63 -10.47 -2.27
N GLY A 26 -0.62 -9.65 -2.59
CA GLY A 26 -0.60 -8.84 -3.82
C GLY A 26 -1.66 -7.74 -3.87
N LYS A 27 -2.24 -7.36 -2.73
CA LYS A 27 -3.26 -6.30 -2.61
C LYS A 27 -2.67 -4.92 -2.87
N ILE A 28 -1.43 -4.69 -2.45
CA ILE A 28 -0.76 -3.41 -2.62
C ILE A 28 0.34 -3.48 -3.70
N PRO A 29 0.28 -2.62 -4.74
CA PRO A 29 1.32 -2.55 -5.75
C PRO A 29 2.59 -1.92 -5.17
N TYR A 30 3.71 -2.61 -5.35
CA TYR A 30 5.03 -2.15 -4.93
C TYR A 30 6.02 -2.24 -6.08
N ILE A 31 7.11 -1.48 -5.97
CA ILE A 31 8.24 -1.52 -6.88
C ILE A 31 9.52 -1.80 -6.12
N HIS A 32 10.41 -2.57 -6.73
CA HIS A 32 11.76 -2.77 -6.22
C HIS A 32 12.70 -1.80 -6.93
N LEU A 33 13.30 -0.90 -6.16
CA LEU A 33 14.28 0.06 -6.66
C LEU A 33 15.56 -0.08 -5.83
N GLY A 34 16.60 -0.69 -6.44
CA GLY A 34 17.92 -0.80 -5.82
C GLY A 34 17.92 -1.51 -4.45
N GLY A 35 17.14 -2.59 -4.31
CA GLY A 35 17.02 -3.34 -3.05
C GLY A 35 16.07 -2.72 -2.01
N LYS A 36 15.44 -1.58 -2.33
CA LYS A 36 14.39 -0.98 -1.49
C LYS A 36 13.02 -1.22 -2.10
N ILE A 37 12.04 -1.50 -1.24
CA ILE A 37 10.63 -1.54 -1.63
C ILE A 37 10.08 -0.12 -1.53
N LEU A 38 9.54 0.36 -2.64
CA LEU A 38 8.85 1.63 -2.73
C LEU A 38 7.43 1.42 -3.24
N TYR A 39 6.56 2.35 -2.93
CA TYR A 39 5.17 2.34 -3.36
C TYR A 39 4.90 3.60 -4.16
N ARG A 40 4.22 3.47 -5.30
CA ARG A 40 3.74 4.64 -6.01
C ARG A 40 2.55 5.19 -5.26
N GLU A 41 2.67 6.44 -4.83
CA GLU A 41 1.59 7.17 -4.18
C GLU A 41 0.28 7.12 -4.98
N SER A 42 0.36 7.31 -6.31
CA SER A 42 -0.79 7.24 -7.20
C SER A 42 -1.45 5.87 -7.22
N ASP A 43 -0.67 4.79 -7.13
CA ASP A 43 -1.20 3.43 -7.13
C ASP A 43 -1.82 3.08 -5.77
N VAL A 44 -1.20 3.49 -4.67
CA VAL A 44 -1.75 3.36 -3.31
C VAL A 44 -3.07 4.12 -3.19
N GLN A 45 -3.14 5.34 -3.72
CA GLN A 45 -4.36 6.14 -3.70
C GLN A 45 -5.47 5.50 -4.54
N LYS A 46 -5.16 4.97 -5.74
CA LYS A 46 -6.12 4.24 -6.57
C LYS A 46 -6.60 2.96 -5.92
N MET A 47 -5.72 2.22 -5.24
CA MET A 47 -6.08 1.02 -4.50
C MET A 47 -7.03 1.37 -3.35
N LEU A 48 -6.72 2.42 -2.60
CA LEU A 48 -7.59 2.94 -1.54
C LEU A 48 -8.97 3.30 -2.08
N ASP A 49 -9.02 4.08 -3.16
CA ASP A 49 -10.27 4.50 -3.81
C ASP A 49 -11.09 3.29 -4.28
N LYS A 50 -10.43 2.31 -4.93
CA LYS A 50 -11.06 1.07 -5.40
C LYS A 50 -11.57 0.19 -4.25
N ASN A 51 -10.88 0.14 -3.12
CA ASN A 51 -11.24 -0.71 -1.98
C ASN A 51 -12.21 -0.01 -1.00
N TYR A 52 -12.32 1.32 -1.04
CA TYR A 52 -13.30 2.06 -0.24
C TYR A 52 -14.74 1.87 -0.76
N CYS A 53 -14.91 1.51 -2.04
CA CYS A 53 -16.21 1.30 -2.66
C CYS A 53 -16.95 -0.01 -2.28
N SER A 54 -16.43 -0.85 -1.38
CA SER A 54 -17.07 -2.15 -1.07
C SER A 54 -17.22 -2.45 0.42
N ALA A 55 -17.15 -1.45 1.30
CA ALA A 55 -17.38 -1.65 2.74
C ALA A 55 -18.70 -1.05 3.26
N PHE A 56 -19.54 -0.50 2.38
CA PHE A 56 -20.88 0.02 2.69
C PHE A 56 -21.88 -0.39 1.59
N GLU A 57 -22.16 -1.69 1.48
CA GLU A 57 -23.42 -2.21 0.91
C GLU A 57 -24.02 -3.23 1.87
#